data_AF-A0A7Y9NKE3-F1
#
_entry.id   AF-A0A7Y9NKE3-F1
#
_cell.length_a   1.000
_cell.length_b   1.000
_cell.length_c   1.000
_cell.angle_alpha   90.00
_cell.angle_beta   90.00
_cell.angle_gamma   90.00
#
_symmetry.space_group_name_H-M   'P 1'
#
loop_
_entity.id
_entity.type
_entity.pdbx_description
1 polymer ?
#
loop_
_entity_poly.entity_id
_entity_poly.type
_entity_poly.pdbx_seq_one_letter_code
_entity_poly.pdbx_strand_id
1 'polypeptide(L)' 'MLRPEGEAKTDSDNERLLAALEANWQAEMEGHYTYSALAKGETKSTAAERFTCLAAAEKHHAGLWAERILELGGQVPK' A
#
# COMPACT_ATOMS: atom_id res chain seq x y z
N MET A 1 21.87 34.31 -6.28
CA MET A 1 20.62 33.70 -6.78
C MET A 1 20.29 32.54 -5.87
N LEU A 2 19.46 32.79 -4.85
CA LEU A 2 19.03 31.78 -3.88
C LEU A 2 17.83 31.04 -4.51
N ARG A 3 17.87 29.71 -4.57
CA ARG A 3 16.67 28.92 -4.94
C ARG A 3 15.62 29.12 -3.84
N PRO A 4 14.34 29.35 -4.17
CA PRO A 4 13.32 29.35 -3.15
C PRO A 4 13.11 27.91 -2.66
N GLU A 5 13.24 27.72 -1.36
CA GLU A 5 12.79 26.53 -0.66
C GLU A 5 11.26 26.49 -0.70
N GLY A 6 10.69 25.36 -1.15
CA GLY A 6 9.28 25.03 -0.98
C GLY A 6 8.31 25.63 -2.01
N GLU A 7 8.36 25.16 -3.27
CA GLU A 7 7.17 25.23 -4.13
C GLU A 7 6.06 24.38 -3.49
N ALA A 8 4.96 25.02 -3.10
CA ALA A 8 3.77 24.32 -2.65
C ALA A 8 3.29 23.37 -3.77
N LYS A 9 3.10 22.08 -3.47
CA LYS A 9 2.52 21.12 -4.41
C LYS A 9 1.21 21.68 -4.94
N THR A 10 1.02 21.60 -6.26
CA THR A 10 -0.25 21.99 -6.88
C THR A 10 -1.34 20.97 -6.54
N ASP A 11 -2.61 21.38 -6.61
CA ASP A 11 -3.75 20.47 -6.40
C ASP A 11 -3.69 19.27 -7.36
N SER A 12 -3.29 19.50 -8.62
CA SER A 12 -3.06 18.43 -9.62
C SER A 12 -1.97 17.45 -9.19
N ASP A 13 -0.91 17.90 -8.50
CA ASP A 13 0.14 17.00 -7.99
C ASP A 13 -0.33 16.20 -6.78
N ASN A 14 -1.26 16.75 -5.99
CA ASN A 14 -1.92 16.03 -4.89
C ASN A 14 -2.87 14.96 -5.42
N GLU A 15 -3.68 15.26 -6.43
CA GLU A 15 -4.57 14.31 -7.08
C GLU A 15 -3.81 13.12 -7.68
N ARG A 16 -2.73 13.38 -8.43
CA ARG A 16 -1.89 12.32 -9.00
C ARG A 16 -1.22 11.46 -7.92
N LEU A 17 -0.78 12.09 -6.83
CA LEU A 17 -0.18 11.36 -5.71
C LEU A 17 -1.23 10.47 -5.02
N LEU A 18 -2.42 11.00 -4.76
CA LEU A 18 -3.52 10.22 -4.18
C LEU A 18 -3.86 9.01 -5.07
N ALA A 19 -4.02 9.20 -6.38
CA ALA A 19 -4.29 8.11 -7.30
C ALA A 19 -3.19 7.02 -7.28
N ALA A 20 -1.91 7.42 -7.20
CA ALA A 20 -0.80 6.48 -7.10
C ALA A 20 -0.81 5.71 -5.77
N LEU A 21 -1.12 6.39 -4.66
CA LEU A 21 -1.22 5.75 -3.34
C LEU A 21 -2.39 4.77 -3.27
N GLU A 22 -3.54 5.11 -3.85
CA GLU A 22 -4.70 4.22 -3.95
C GLU A 22 -4.38 2.98 -4.80
N ALA A 23 -3.70 3.16 -5.93
CA ALA A 23 -3.26 2.05 -6.76
C ALA A 23 -2.27 1.12 -6.02
N ASN A 24 -1.34 1.69 -5.27
CA ASN A 24 -0.41 0.91 -4.45
C ASN A 24 -1.15 0.17 -3.33
N TRP A 25 -2.07 0.84 -2.62
CA TRP A 25 -2.90 0.21 -1.60
C TRP A 25 -3.66 -1.00 -2.15
N GLN A 26 -4.26 -0.85 -3.33
CA GLN A 26 -5.00 -1.91 -3.99
C GLN A 26 -4.10 -3.10 -4.33
N ALA A 27 -2.93 -2.85 -4.92
CA ALA A 27 -1.96 -3.89 -5.26
C ALA A 27 -1.50 -4.69 -4.03
N GLU A 28 -1.21 -4.02 -2.92
CA GLU A 28 -0.78 -4.68 -1.67
C GLU A 28 -1.95 -5.47 -1.04
N MET A 29 -3.19 -4.96 -1.11
CA MET A 29 -4.36 -5.70 -0.64
C MET A 29 -4.62 -6.97 -1.48
N GLU A 30 -4.46 -6.89 -2.80
CA GLU A 30 -4.50 -8.05 -3.70
C GLU A 30 -3.38 -9.05 -3.38
N GLY A 31 -2.16 -8.58 -3.12
CA GLY A 31 -1.03 -9.39 -2.67
C GLY A 31 -1.33 -10.11 -1.36
N HIS A 32 -1.85 -9.38 -0.36
CA HIS A 32 -2.26 -9.93 0.93
C HIS A 32 -3.26 -11.09 0.78
N TYR A 33 -4.32 -10.90 -0.01
CA TYR A 33 -5.33 -11.94 -0.22
C TYR A 33 -4.76 -13.13 -1.00
N THR A 34 -3.93 -12.87 -2.01
CA THR A 34 -3.27 -13.91 -2.81
C THR A 34 -2.41 -14.81 -1.93
N TYR A 35 -1.50 -14.23 -1.14
CA TYR A 35 -0.62 -15.01 -0.27
C TYR A 35 -1.39 -15.68 0.87
N SER A 36 -2.45 -15.06 1.39
CA SER A 36 -3.34 -15.69 2.36
C SER A 36 -4.05 -16.93 1.79
N ALA A 37 -4.48 -16.88 0.53
CA ALA A 37 -5.08 -18.02 -0.15
C ALA A 37 -4.07 -19.14 -0.41
N LEU A 38 -2.85 -18.79 -0.85
CA LEU A 38 -1.76 -19.75 -1.05
C LEU A 38 -1.34 -20.43 0.25
N ALA A 39 -1.21 -19.67 1.35
CA ALA A 39 -0.90 -20.21 2.67
C ALA A 39 -1.93 -21.25 3.13
N LYS A 40 -3.22 -21.02 2.88
CA LYS A 40 -4.32 -21.95 3.23
C LYS A 40 -4.31 -23.23 2.40
N GLY A 41 -3.85 -23.16 1.15
CA GLY A 41 -3.82 -24.30 0.23
C GLY A 41 -2.56 -25.17 0.36
N GLU A 42 -1.54 -24.71 1.07
CA GLU A 42 -0.26 -25.37 1.16
C GLU A 42 -0.23 -26.43 2.28
N THR A 43 0.38 -27.58 1.99
CA THR A 43 0.48 -28.72 2.93
C THR A 43 1.81 -28.76 3.65
N LYS A 44 2.86 -28.15 3.07
CA LYS A 44 4.19 -28.04 3.68
C LYS A 44 4.22 -26.83 4.61
N SER A 45 4.43 -27.06 5.90
CA SER A 45 4.46 -26.00 6.92
C SER A 45 5.40 -24.85 6.56
N THR A 46 6.61 -25.14 6.08
CA THR A 46 7.61 -24.13 5.75
C THR A 46 7.21 -23.22 4.58
N ALA A 47 6.46 -23.72 3.61
CA ALA A 47 5.96 -22.91 2.50
C ALA A 47 4.72 -22.10 2.92
N ALA A 48 3.82 -22.70 3.71
CA ALA A 48 2.68 -22.01 4.30
C ALA A 48 3.11 -20.83 5.20
N GLU A 49 4.17 -21.02 6.00
CA GLU A 49 4.77 -19.97 6.83
C GLU A 49 5.31 -18.81 6.00
N ARG A 50 6.02 -19.10 4.89
CA ARG A 50 6.52 -18.05 3.98
C ARG A 50 5.39 -17.23 3.38
N PHE A 51 4.34 -17.88 2.88
CA PHE A 51 3.17 -17.17 2.35
C PHE A 51 2.45 -16.36 3.43
N THR A 52 2.38 -16.87 4.67
CA THR A 52 1.82 -16.11 5.80
C THR A 52 2.64 -14.86 6.10
N CYS A 53 3.98 -14.95 6.09
CA CYS A 53 4.84 -13.79 6.27
C CYS A 53 4.69 -12.77 5.14
N LEU A 54 4.59 -13.21 3.88
CA LEU A 54 4.34 -12.33 2.74
C LEU A 54 2.98 -11.63 2.90
N ALA A 55 1.91 -12.36 3.19
CA ALA A 55 0.59 -11.78 3.43
C ALA A 55 0.60 -10.72 4.54
N ALA A 56 1.38 -10.92 5.60
CA ALA A 56 1.53 -9.96 6.68
C ALA A 56 2.31 -8.70 6.26
N ALA A 57 3.36 -8.85 5.44
CA ALA A 57 4.13 -7.73 4.91
C ALA A 57 3.28 -6.84 3.99
N GLU A 58 2.56 -7.44 3.03
CA GLU A 58 1.66 -6.72 2.13
C GLU A 58 0.57 -5.97 2.93
N LYS A 59 0.01 -6.60 3.97
CA LYS A 59 -0.99 -5.95 4.82
C LYS A 59 -0.41 -4.75 5.57
N HIS A 60 0.84 -4.84 6.02
CA HIS A 60 1.53 -3.75 6.67
C HIS A 60 1.77 -2.58 5.71
N HIS A 61 2.25 -2.84 4.49
CA HIS A 61 2.41 -1.80 3.47
C HIS A 61 1.10 -1.12 3.10
N ALA A 62 0.02 -1.88 2.91
CA ALA A 62 -1.31 -1.33 2.68
C ALA A 62 -1.74 -0.38 3.82
N GLY A 63 -1.38 -0.70 5.07
CA GLY A 63 -1.57 0.21 6.21
C GLY A 63 -0.84 1.54 6.04
N LEU A 64 0.44 1.50 5.67
CA LEU A 64 1.26 2.70 5.45
C LEU A 64 0.70 3.58 4.31
N TRP A 65 0.22 2.96 3.22
CA TRP A 65 -0.43 3.70 2.13
C TRP A 65 -1.74 4.33 2.57
N ALA A 66 -2.56 3.60 3.34
CA ALA A 66 -3.82 4.12 3.88
C ALA A 66 -3.59 5.32 4.81
N GLU A 67 -2.61 5.24 5.71
CA GLU A 67 -2.21 6.35 6.57
C GLU A 67 -1.83 7.58 5.74
N ARG A 68 -1.00 7.40 4.70
CA ARG A 68 -0.57 8.51 3.85
C ARG A 68 -1.71 9.13 3.04
N ILE A 69 -2.67 8.32 2.57
CA ILE A 69 -3.88 8.80 1.89
C ILE A 69 -4.69 9.71 2.83
N LEU A 70 -4.89 9.30 4.08
CA LEU A 70 -5.62 10.08 5.08
C LEU A 70 -4.92 11.39 5.41
N GLU A 71 -3.58 11.38 5.55
CA GLU A 71 -2.79 12.60 5.78
C GLU A 71 -2.92 13.64 4.65
N LEU A 72 -3.16 13.17 3.42
CA LEU A 72 -3.36 14.02 2.24
C LEU A 72 -4.83 14.43 2.05
N GLY A 73 -5.73 14.07 2.98
CA GLY A 73 -7.16 14.38 2.92
C GLY A 73 -7.98 13.46 2.00
N GLY A 74 -7.38 12.36 1.52
CA GLY A 74 -8.08 11.33 0.76
C GLY A 74 -8.90 10.39 1.66
N GLN A 75 -9.54 9.40 1.05
CA GLN A 75 -10.29 8.36 1.76
C GLN A 75 -9.64 7.00 1.49
N VAL A 76 -9.47 6.18 2.53
CA VAL A 76 -8.93 4.82 2.36
C VAL A 76 -9.88 4.01 1.47
N PRO A 77 -9.38 3.32 0.43
CA PRO A 77 -10.21 2.48 -0.44
C PRO A 77 -10.85 1.32 0.34
N LYS A 78 -11.94 0.75 -0.21
CA LYS A 78 -12.73 -0.32 0.42
C LYS A 78 -12.57 -1.64 -0.30
#